data_AF-A0A2P4QT32-F1
#
_entry.id   AF-A0A2P4QT32-F1
#
_cell.length_a   1.000
_cell.length_b   1.000
_cell.length_c   1.000
_cell.angle_alpha   90.00
_cell.angle_beta   90.00
_cell.angle_gamma   90.00
#
_symmetry.space_group_name_H-M   'P 1'
#
loop_
_entity.id
_entity.type
_entity.pdbx_description
1 polymer ?
#
loop_
_entity_poly.entity_id
_entity_poly.type
_entity_poly.pdbx_seq_one_letter_code
_entity_poly.pdbx_strand_id
1 'polypeptide(L)'
;MTERGCQICKRTKECKIYWEFAIRCCKECHSNKTVSRIRLIDIECPSEFVDIMPYTHTGFTICNKYYWKEQLDSAYSQYYGLSKKKKEIWL
;
A
#
# COMPACT_ATOMS: atom_id res chain seq x y z
N MET A 1 18.67 -20.20 6.40
CA MET A 1 17.26 -20.57 6.69
C MET A 1 16.42 -19.31 6.57
N THR A 2 15.55 -19.22 5.56
CA THR A 2 14.61 -18.10 5.45
C THR A 2 13.62 -18.20 6.60
N GLU A 3 13.62 -17.23 7.52
CA GLU A 3 12.59 -17.09 8.55
C GLU A 3 11.23 -17.31 7.87
N ARG A 4 10.41 -18.28 8.29
CA ARG A 4 9.12 -18.58 7.65
C ARG A 4 7.95 -17.78 8.24
N GLY A 5 8.23 -16.90 9.20
CA GLY A 5 7.23 -16.09 9.90
C GLY A 5 6.86 -14.78 9.19
N CYS A 6 6.05 -13.97 9.87
CA CYS A 6 5.72 -12.62 9.42
C CYS A 6 6.99 -11.77 9.36
N GLN A 7 7.27 -11.13 8.22
CA GLN A 7 8.48 -10.31 8.07
C GLN A 7 8.48 -9.05 8.95
N ILE A 8 7.30 -8.63 9.43
CA ILE A 8 7.12 -7.42 10.25
C ILE A 8 7.22 -7.73 11.73
N CYS A 9 6.34 -8.58 12.27
CA CYS A 9 6.32 -8.88 13.70
C CYS A 9 7.22 -10.05 14.09
N LYS A 10 7.88 -10.70 13.13
CA LYS A 10 8.82 -11.83 13.32
C LYS A 10 8.25 -13.05 14.06
N ARG A 11 6.92 -13.12 14.20
CA ARG A 11 6.23 -14.27 14.81
C ARG A 11 5.90 -15.32 13.77
N THR A 12 6.03 -16.58 14.14
CA THR A 12 5.61 -17.73 13.33
C THR A 12 4.10 -17.89 13.45
N LYS A 13 3.37 -17.40 12.44
CA LYS A 13 1.92 -17.53 12.29
C LYS A 13 1.56 -17.57 10.81
N GLU A 14 0.30 -17.87 10.51
CA GLU A 14 -0.21 -17.85 9.14
C GLU A 14 0.06 -16.48 8.49
N CYS A 15 0.73 -16.51 7.35
CA CYS A 15 1.11 -15.33 6.60
C CYS A 15 0.74 -15.50 5.14
N LYS A 16 0.32 -14.40 4.52
CA LYS A 16 0.13 -14.29 3.07
C LYS A 16 1.31 -13.53 2.48
N ILE A 17 1.68 -13.87 1.25
CA ILE A 17 2.58 -13.06 0.42
C ILE A 17 1.71 -12.05 -0.33
N TYR A 18 1.97 -10.76 -0.10
CA TYR A 18 1.39 -9.65 -0.82
C TYR A 18 2.42 -9.18 -1.84
N TRP A 19 2.29 -9.70 -3.07
CA TRP A 19 3.27 -9.52 -4.15
C TRP A 19 3.40 -8.06 -4.56
N GLU A 20 2.29 -7.32 -4.52
CA GLU A 20 2.19 -5.89 -4.82
C GLU A 20 3.08 -5.03 -3.92
N PHE A 21 3.39 -5.54 -2.73
CA PHE A 21 4.23 -4.87 -1.73
C PHE A 21 5.54 -5.63 -1.46
N ALA A 22 5.79 -6.73 -2.18
CA ALA A 22 6.91 -7.64 -1.95
C ALA A 22 7.10 -8.07 -0.46
N ILE A 23 5.99 -8.22 0.29
CA ILE A 23 6.00 -8.50 1.72
C ILE A 23 5.18 -9.75 2.06
N ARG A 24 5.74 -10.61 2.91
CA ARG A 24 5.05 -11.72 3.57
C ARG A 24 4.72 -11.33 5.00
N CYS A 25 3.44 -11.13 5.30
CA CYS A 25 3.00 -10.75 6.62
C CYS A 25 1.68 -11.42 7.03
N CYS A 26 1.44 -11.43 8.33
CA CYS A 26 0.17 -11.89 8.89
C CYS A 26 -0.93 -10.84 8.68
N LYS A 27 -2.19 -11.28 8.76
CA LYS A 27 -3.38 -10.43 8.58
C LYS A 27 -3.36 -9.16 9.45
N GLU A 28 -2.98 -9.28 10.71
CA GLU A 28 -2.90 -8.16 11.65
C GLU A 28 -1.89 -7.08 11.20
N CYS A 29 -0.67 -7.51 10.82
CA CYS A 29 0.34 -6.58 10.31
C CYS A 29 -0.09 -5.94 9.00
N HIS A 30 -0.72 -6.71 8.10
CA HIS A 30 -1.27 -6.17 6.86
C HIS A 30 -2.30 -5.07 7.15
N SER A 31 -3.28 -5.32 8.02
CA SER A 31 -4.30 -4.32 8.38
C SER A 31 -3.70 -3.06 9.01
N ASN A 32 -2.66 -3.20 9.83
CA ASN A 32 -2.01 -2.05 10.48
C ASN A 32 -1.19 -1.21 9.50
N LYS A 33 -0.55 -1.85 8.52
CA LYS A 33 0.34 -1.21 7.54
C LYS A 33 -0.37 -0.75 6.26
N THR A 34 -1.64 -1.10 6.07
CA THR A 34 -2.41 -0.66 4.91
C THR A 34 -3.42 0.43 5.24
N VAL A 35 -3.83 1.17 4.21
CA VAL A 35 -4.88 2.20 4.25
C VAL A 35 -5.84 1.98 3.08
N SER A 36 -7.15 2.15 3.32
CA SER A 36 -8.16 1.97 2.28
C SER A 36 -8.24 3.19 1.36
N ARG A 37 -8.67 2.98 0.11
CA ARG A 37 -8.91 4.08 -0.86
C ARG A 37 -9.86 5.15 -0.32
N ILE A 38 -10.91 4.74 0.41
CA ILE A 38 -11.90 5.66 1.00
C ILE A 38 -11.19 6.67 1.92
N ARG A 39 -10.30 6.20 2.80
CA ARG A 39 -9.53 7.10 3.67
C ARG A 39 -8.57 8.02 2.92
N LEU A 40 -8.08 7.62 1.74
CA LEU A 40 -7.23 8.46 0.91
C LEU A 40 -8.03 9.57 0.21
N ILE A 41 -9.28 9.28 -0.16
CA ILE A 41 -10.20 10.27 -0.70
C ILE A 41 -10.57 11.29 0.38
N ASP A 42 -10.82 10.83 1.62
CA ASP A 42 -11.17 11.71 2.75
C ASP A 42 -10.07 12.72 3.11
N ILE A 43 -8.80 12.42 2.81
CA ILE A 43 -7.66 13.32 3.04
C ILE A 43 -7.24 14.12 1.79
N GLU A 44 -8.10 14.17 0.77
CA GLU A 44 -7.87 14.88 -0.51
C GLU A 44 -6.58 14.46 -1.24
N CYS A 45 -6.16 13.20 -1.09
CA CYS A 45 -5.03 12.68 -1.84
C CYS A 45 -5.37 12.67 -3.35
N PRO A 46 -4.50 13.16 -4.25
CA PRO A 46 -4.80 13.22 -5.67
C PRO A 46 -5.14 11.84 -6.25
N SER A 47 -6.33 11.70 -6.83
CA SER A 47 -6.82 10.42 -7.33
C SER A 47 -5.90 9.83 -8.41
N GLU A 48 -5.36 10.68 -9.28
CA GLU A 48 -4.42 10.31 -10.34
C GLU A 48 -3.18 9.62 -9.77
N PHE A 49 -2.62 10.16 -8.68
CA PHE A 49 -1.51 9.56 -7.95
C PHE A 49 -1.92 8.24 -7.30
N VAL A 50 -3.06 8.20 -6.61
CA VAL A 50 -3.54 7.00 -5.89
C VAL A 50 -3.86 5.86 -6.86
N ASP A 51 -4.27 6.17 -8.09
CA ASP A 51 -4.70 5.17 -9.07
C ASP A 51 -3.53 4.39 -9.70
N ILE A 52 -2.33 4.97 -9.72
CA ILE A 52 -1.11 4.29 -10.20
C ILE A 52 -0.35 3.54 -9.10
N MET A 53 -0.70 3.76 -7.83
CA MET A 53 -0.02 3.12 -6.71
C MET A 53 -0.39 1.63 -6.60
N PRO A 54 0.58 0.75 -6.28
CA PRO A 54 0.29 -0.65 -5.98
C PRO A 54 -0.75 -0.78 -4.86
N TYR A 55 -1.69 -1.69 -5.03
CA TYR A 55 -2.74 -1.95 -4.05
C TYR A 55 -3.10 -3.44 -4.00
N THR A 56 -3.68 -3.86 -2.88
CA THR A 56 -4.31 -5.16 -2.74
C THR A 56 -5.83 -5.02 -2.69
N HIS A 57 -6.53 -6.03 -3.19
CA HIS A 57 -7.98 -6.13 -3.03
C HIS A 57 -8.34 -6.94 -1.78
N THR A 58 -9.30 -6.44 -1.01
CA THR A 58 -9.92 -7.22 0.06
C THR A 58 -11.45 -7.07 0.01
N GLY A 59 -12.16 -8.16 0.35
CA GLY A 59 -13.62 -8.23 0.32
C GLY A 59 -14.15 -9.06 -0.85
N PHE A 60 -15.22 -9.82 -0.62
CA PHE A 60 -15.87 -10.67 -1.63
C PHE A 60 -17.06 -9.96 -2.31
N THR A 61 -17.73 -9.07 -1.59
CA THR A 61 -18.92 -8.33 -2.04
C THR A 61 -18.66 -6.84 -2.30
N ILE A 62 -17.76 -6.21 -1.54
CA ILE A 62 -17.32 -4.83 -1.76
C ILE A 62 -15.80 -4.88 -1.92
N CYS A 63 -15.34 -4.80 -3.17
CA CYS A 63 -13.91 -4.78 -3.48
C CYS A 63 -13.30 -3.44 -3.06
N ASN A 64 -12.74 -3.39 -1.85
CA ASN A 64 -11.97 -2.23 -1.41
C ASN A 64 -10.49 -2.39 -1.78
N LYS A 65 -9.89 -1.30 -2.28
CA LYS A 65 -8.46 -1.21 -2.55
C LYS A 65 -7.72 -0.75 -1.29
N TYR A 66 -6.64 -1.44 -0.96
CA TYR A 66 -5.77 -1.15 0.17
C TYR A 66 -4.35 -0.89 -0.30
N TYR A 67 -3.74 0.18 0.21
CA TYR A 67 -2.42 0.66 -0.17
C TYR A 67 -1.47 0.50 1.00
N TRP A 68 -0.18 0.22 0.73
CA TRP A 68 0.83 0.13 1.78
C TRP A 68 1.30 1.53 2.20
N LYS A 69 1.14 1.88 3.48
CA LYS A 69 1.38 3.24 3.99
C LYS A 69 2.80 3.73 3.69
N GLU A 70 3.83 2.95 4.00
CA GLU A 70 5.23 3.38 3.83
C GLU A 70 5.60 3.61 2.36
N GLN A 71 5.08 2.78 1.45
CA GLN A 71 5.30 2.95 0.01
C GLN A 71 4.55 4.19 -0.50
N LEU A 72 3.32 4.38 -0.02
CA LEU A 72 2.51 5.55 -0.33
C LEU A 72 3.18 6.84 0.13
N ASP A 73 3.62 6.92 1.39
CA ASP A 73 4.28 8.10 1.97
C ASP A 73 5.56 8.45 1.20
N SER A 74 6.36 7.43 0.86
CA SER A 74 7.59 7.62 0.08
C SER A 74 7.31 8.12 -1.34
N ALA A 75 6.35 7.52 -2.03
CA ALA A 75 5.96 7.91 -3.39
C ALA A 75 5.31 9.30 -3.41
N TYR A 76 4.46 9.60 -2.42
CA TYR A 76 3.78 10.88 -2.30
C TYR A 76 4.76 12.02 -2.06
N SER A 77 5.76 11.81 -1.20
CA SER A 77 6.83 12.78 -0.95
C SER A 77 7.62 13.08 -2.22
N GLN A 78 7.89 12.06 -3.04
CA GLN A 78 8.54 12.24 -4.34
C GLN A 78 7.63 13.01 -5.31
N TYR A 79 6.37 12.61 -5.43
CA TYR A 79 5.38 13.25 -6.30
C TYR A 79 5.21 14.73 -5.98
N TYR A 80 5.07 15.10 -4.71
CA TYR A 80 4.85 16.49 -4.30
C TYR A 80 6.06 17.39 -4.61
N GLY A 81 7.29 16.84 -4.53
CA GLY A 81 8.52 17.55 -4.89
C GLY A 81 8.72 17.79 -6.39
N LEU A 82 7.88 17.24 -7.26
CA LEU A 82 7.98 17.41 -8.71
C LEU A 82 7.36 18.73 -9.20
N SER A 83 7.95 19.31 -10.25
CA SER A 83 7.31 20.38 -11.01
C SER A 83 6.10 19.86 -11.79
N LYS A 84 5.16 20.74 -12.15
CA LYS A 84 3.92 20.36 -12.86
C LYS A 84 4.16 19.50 -14.11
N LYS A 85 5.10 19.90 -14.97
CA LYS A 85 5.50 19.14 -16.17
C LYS A 85 6.08 17.76 -15.85
N LYS A 86 6.76 17.60 -14.71
CA LYS A 86 7.29 16.31 -14.27
C LYS A 86 6.22 15.41 -13.65
N LYS A 87 5.18 15.98 -13.03
CA LYS A 87 4.02 15.23 -12.54
C LYS A 87 3.27 14.55 -13.68
N GLU A 88 3.08 15.25 -14.80
CA GLU A 88 2.44 14.70 -16.01
C GLU A 88 3.19 13.52 -16.65
N ILE A 89 4.51 13.44 -16.46
CA ILE A 89 5.35 12.31 -16.94
C ILE A 89 5.30 11.14 -15.95
N TRP A 90 5.03 11.43 -14.68
CA TRP A 90 5.06 10.46 -13.58
C TRP A 90 3.77 9.64 -13.48
N LEU A 91 2.65 10.24 -13.93
CA LEU A 91 1.32 9.65 -14.03
C LEU A 91 1.14 8.92 -15.36
#